data_AF-E1QQR8-F1
#
_entry.id   AF-E1QQR8-F1
#
_cell.length_a   1.000
_cell.length_b   1.000
_cell.length_c   1.000
_cell.angle_alpha   90.00
_cell.angle_beta   90.00
_cell.angle_gamma   90.00
#
_symmetry.space_group_name_H-M   'P 1'
#
loop_
_entity.id
_entity.type
_entity.pdbx_description
1 polymer ?
#
loop_
_entity_poly.entity_id
_entity_poly.type
_entity_poly.pdbx_seq_one_letter_code
_entity_poly.pdbx_strand_id
1 'polypeptide(L)'
;MANVELNKLVEILNYLLEHGASSTYDIYRNTRLSLATTYRYVKKAAGLGYVEVDDMFVDITIKGILLLAILGNEYAAYRLSRIIGFKDGVIKSFINVIRNYSNIIDVLNSTEIKSIKDILSLLLSLFNNNLINVVKYSINTLLEPLIAYLIINFIPGIKLPNGSKIVISNEGVIAIACSFKDEHCPYGKDSIYRNSNDGFVYRLMCRFDCIKRKYGIDDINININIGVNSHFNSVEIHFLNQARKC
;
A
#
# COMPACT_ATOMS: atom_id res chain seq x y z
N MET A 1 15.58 8.64 -26.67
CA MET A 1 15.98 9.63 -25.64
C MET A 1 15.47 9.30 -24.24
N ALA A 2 14.23 8.83 -24.04
CA ALA A 2 13.67 8.49 -22.72
C ALA A 2 14.53 7.51 -21.89
N ASN A 3 15.18 6.54 -22.52
CA ASN A 3 16.01 5.53 -21.85
C ASN A 3 17.24 6.14 -21.14
N VAL A 4 17.90 7.14 -21.74
CA VAL A 4 19.11 7.76 -21.16
C VAL A 4 18.79 8.56 -19.90
N GLU A 5 17.65 9.24 -19.87
CA GLU A 5 17.25 10.00 -18.68
C GLU A 5 16.87 9.09 -17.52
N LEU A 6 16.15 8.00 -17.81
CA LEU A 6 15.78 7.01 -16.81
C LEU A 6 17.01 6.33 -16.21
N ASN A 7 18.01 5.98 -17.03
CA ASN A 7 19.23 5.34 -16.54
C ASN A 7 19.98 6.19 -15.52
N LYS A 8 20.03 7.52 -15.70
CA LYS A 8 20.67 8.43 -14.74
C LYS A 8 19.91 8.52 -13.42
N LEU A 9 18.57 8.51 -13.47
CA LEU A 9 17.75 8.43 -12.26
C LEU A 9 17.97 7.12 -11.53
N VAL A 10 17.92 6.00 -12.27
CA VAL A 10 18.12 4.64 -11.72
C VAL A 10 19.48 4.52 -11.05
N GLU A 11 20.53 5.10 -11.62
CA GLU A 11 21.87 5.10 -11.04
C GLU A 11 21.92 5.80 -9.67
N ILE A 12 21.31 6.98 -9.55
CA ILE A 12 21.19 7.70 -8.27
C ILE A 12 20.38 6.88 -7.26
N LEU A 13 19.23 6.34 -7.69
CA LEU A 13 18.35 5.58 -6.81
C LEU A 13 18.98 4.28 -6.32
N ASN A 14 19.73 3.56 -7.18
CA ASN A 14 20.46 2.36 -6.77
C ASN A 14 21.52 2.70 -5.72
N TYR A 15 22.28 3.77 -5.93
CA TYR A 15 23.26 4.22 -4.95
C TYR A 15 22.61 4.49 -3.59
N LEU A 16 21.51 5.25 -3.56
CA LEU A 16 20.77 5.56 -2.33
C LEU A 16 20.13 4.34 -1.68
N LEU A 17 19.65 3.38 -2.48
CA LEU A 17 19.09 2.13 -1.96
C LEU A 17 20.15 1.30 -1.21
N GLU A 18 21.38 1.29 -1.70
CA GLU A 18 22.51 0.56 -1.13
C GLU A 18 23.15 1.27 0.07
N HIS A 19 23.31 2.59 0.00
CA HIS A 19 24.09 3.37 0.96
C HIS A 19 23.24 4.18 1.94
N GLY A 20 21.93 4.29 1.69
CA GLY A 20 21.02 5.14 2.46
C GLY A 20 21.20 6.63 2.18
N ALA A 21 20.64 7.45 3.07
CA ALA A 21 20.71 8.91 2.99
C ALA A 21 22.15 9.40 2.81
N SER A 22 22.40 10.16 1.75
CA SER A 22 23.75 10.56 1.34
C SER A 22 23.78 12.00 0.84
N SER A 23 24.94 12.65 0.93
CA SER A 23 25.07 13.98 0.33
C SER A 23 25.07 13.90 -1.20
N THR A 24 24.67 14.98 -1.88
CA THR A 24 24.75 15.03 -3.35
C THR A 24 26.19 14.85 -3.85
N TYR A 25 27.17 15.29 -3.06
CA TYR A 25 28.58 15.09 -3.37
C TYR A 25 29.00 13.62 -3.29
N ASP A 26 28.54 12.88 -2.28
CA ASP A 26 28.84 11.45 -2.14
C ASP A 26 28.22 10.63 -3.27
N ILE A 27 26.98 10.96 -3.66
CA ILE A 27 26.34 10.35 -4.83
C ILE A 27 27.19 10.59 -6.08
N TYR A 28 27.64 11.83 -6.30
CA TYR A 28 28.52 12.15 -7.42
C TYR A 28 29.81 11.34 -7.40
N ARG A 29 30.48 11.24 -6.25
CA ARG A 29 31.77 10.54 -6.12
C ARG A 29 31.68 9.04 -6.42
N ASN A 30 30.53 8.44 -6.19
CA ASN A 30 30.32 7.00 -6.28
C ASN A 30 29.43 6.59 -7.46
N THR A 31 29.08 7.53 -8.34
CA THR A 31 28.37 7.26 -9.60
C THR A 31 29.22 7.66 -10.79
N ARG A 32 28.82 7.23 -11.99
CA ARG A 32 29.44 7.59 -13.28
C ARG A 32 28.98 8.96 -13.78
N LEU A 33 28.14 9.66 -13.00
CA LEU A 33 27.58 10.94 -13.36
C LEU A 33 28.56 12.07 -13.04
N SER A 34 28.61 13.10 -13.90
CA SER A 34 29.34 14.32 -13.55
C SER A 34 28.62 15.07 -12.43
N LEU A 35 29.35 15.88 -11.65
CA LEU A 35 28.78 16.65 -10.54
C LEU A 35 27.52 17.45 -10.96
N ALA A 36 27.61 18.18 -12.08
CA ALA A 36 26.47 18.94 -12.61
C ALA A 36 25.29 18.05 -13.00
N THR A 37 25.55 16.84 -13.52
CA THR A 37 24.51 15.86 -13.85
C THR A 37 23.85 15.33 -12.57
N THR A 38 24.64 14.98 -11.55
CA THR A 38 24.12 14.51 -10.26
C THR A 38 23.20 15.55 -9.63
N TYR A 39 23.63 16.81 -9.50
CA TYR A 39 22.77 17.88 -8.98
C TYR A 39 21.46 18.03 -9.77
N ARG A 40 21.53 18.03 -11.11
CA ARG A 40 20.36 18.14 -11.97
C ARG A 40 19.37 17.01 -11.75
N TYR A 41 19.87 15.77 -11.66
CA TYR A 41 19.03 14.59 -11.56
C TYR A 41 18.55 14.32 -10.13
N VAL A 42 19.28 14.73 -9.10
CA VAL A 42 18.77 14.78 -7.71
C VAL A 42 17.58 15.74 -7.65
N LYS A 43 17.71 16.97 -8.18
CA LYS A 43 16.58 17.92 -8.22
C LYS A 43 15.39 17.38 -9.02
N LYS A 44 15.65 16.70 -10.15
CA LYS A 44 14.60 16.05 -10.96
C LYS A 44 13.93 14.91 -10.19
N ALA A 45 14.70 14.06 -9.53
CA ALA A 45 14.18 12.96 -8.72
C ALA A 45 13.32 13.47 -7.56
N ALA A 46 13.75 14.56 -6.91
CA ALA A 46 13.00 15.22 -5.85
C ALA A 46 11.68 15.80 -6.36
N GLY A 47 11.71 16.49 -7.52
CA GLY A 47 10.50 17.00 -8.16
C GLY A 47 9.50 15.93 -8.60
N LEU A 48 9.96 14.69 -8.81
CA LEU A 48 9.12 13.53 -9.09
C LEU A 48 8.74 12.74 -7.82
N GLY A 49 9.25 13.14 -6.65
CA GLY A 49 9.02 12.46 -5.37
C GLY A 49 9.74 11.12 -5.21
N TYR A 50 10.76 10.82 -6.02
CA TYR A 50 11.56 9.58 -5.88
C TYR A 50 12.62 9.66 -4.79
N VAL A 51 13.02 10.87 -4.44
CA VAL A 51 13.92 11.16 -3.32
C VAL A 51 13.35 12.31 -2.51
N GLU A 52 13.70 12.35 -1.24
CA GLU A 52 13.53 13.50 -0.37
C GLU A 52 14.88 14.16 -0.15
N VAL A 53 14.90 15.48 -0.07
CA VAL A 53 16.12 16.26 0.17
C VAL A 53 15.90 17.04 1.46
N ASP A 54 16.70 16.74 2.47
CA ASP A 54 16.70 17.42 3.76
C ASP A 54 18.09 17.99 4.04
N ASP A 55 18.16 19.31 4.20
CA ASP A 55 19.40 20.12 4.25
C ASP A 55 20.40 19.77 3.12
N MET A 56 21.34 18.86 3.42
CA MET A 56 22.41 18.43 2.53
C MET A 56 22.32 16.94 2.15
N PHE A 57 21.35 16.21 2.72
CA PHE A 57 21.17 14.79 2.49
C PHE A 57 20.02 14.52 1.53
N VAL A 58 20.20 13.48 0.73
CA VAL A 58 19.22 12.96 -0.20
C VAL A 58 18.92 11.54 0.24
N ASP A 59 17.65 11.22 0.47
CA ASP A 59 17.21 9.87 0.82
C ASP A 59 16.18 9.36 -0.19
N ILE A 60 16.12 8.04 -0.37
CA ILE A 60 15.19 7.40 -1.30
C ILE A 60 13.81 7.24 -0.67
N THR A 61 12.76 7.65 -1.39
CA THR A 61 11.38 7.50 -0.92
C THR A 61 10.84 6.10 -1.22
N ILE A 62 9.69 5.76 -0.64
CA ILE A 62 8.92 4.55 -1.01
C ILE A 62 8.63 4.53 -2.52
N LYS A 63 8.34 5.70 -3.11
CA LYS A 63 8.11 5.83 -4.55
C LYS A 63 9.36 5.49 -5.36
N GLY A 64 10.54 5.94 -4.92
CA GLY A 64 11.83 5.61 -5.53
C GLY A 64 12.13 4.11 -5.45
N ILE A 65 11.89 3.48 -4.31
CA ILE A 65 12.04 2.03 -4.11
C ILE A 65 11.08 1.27 -5.04
N LEU A 66 9.82 1.70 -5.13
CA LEU A 66 8.83 1.10 -6.00
C LEU A 66 9.23 1.19 -7.48
N LEU A 67 9.74 2.34 -7.93
CA LEU A 67 10.26 2.49 -9.30
C LEU A 67 11.36 1.47 -9.60
N LEU A 68 12.37 1.35 -8.72
CA LEU A 68 13.45 0.37 -8.90
C LEU A 68 12.92 -1.07 -8.95
N ALA A 69 11.95 -1.40 -8.09
CA ALA A 69 11.34 -2.72 -8.05
C ALA A 69 10.57 -3.03 -9.36
N ILE A 70 9.83 -2.06 -9.91
CA ILE A 70 9.15 -2.16 -11.22
C ILE A 70 10.16 -2.36 -12.36
N LEU A 71 11.34 -1.75 -12.26
CA LEU A 71 12.41 -1.91 -13.23
C LEU A 71 13.20 -3.23 -13.06
N GLY A 72 12.88 -4.03 -12.05
CA GLY A 72 13.43 -5.37 -11.85
C GLY A 72 14.59 -5.44 -10.86
N ASN A 73 14.85 -4.40 -10.06
CA ASN A 73 15.81 -4.48 -8.96
C ASN A 73 15.22 -5.35 -7.82
N GLU A 74 15.77 -6.56 -7.64
CA GLU A 74 15.29 -7.51 -6.63
C GLU A 74 15.52 -7.02 -5.19
N TYR A 75 16.62 -6.30 -4.95
CA TYR A 75 16.91 -5.73 -3.64
C TYR A 75 15.90 -4.64 -3.27
N ALA A 76 15.43 -3.84 -4.24
CA ALA A 76 14.36 -2.87 -4.04
C ALA A 76 13.04 -3.55 -3.67
N ALA A 77 12.69 -4.65 -4.35
CA ALA A 77 11.50 -5.44 -4.03
C ALA A 77 11.58 -6.04 -2.62
N TYR A 78 12.76 -6.54 -2.22
CA TYR A 78 13.01 -7.01 -0.86
C TYR A 78 12.91 -5.87 0.18
N ARG A 79 13.50 -4.71 -0.09
CA ARG A 79 13.38 -3.52 0.79
C ARG A 79 11.92 -3.14 0.99
N LEU A 80 11.14 -3.14 -0.10
CA LEU A 80 9.71 -2.84 -0.07
C LEU A 80 8.93 -3.86 0.76
N SER A 81 9.30 -5.15 0.73
CA SER A 81 8.68 -6.19 1.57
C SER A 81 8.87 -5.95 3.05
N ARG A 82 10.06 -5.47 3.45
CA ARG A 82 10.34 -5.09 4.85
C ARG A 82 9.58 -3.84 5.28
N ILE A 83 9.54 -2.83 4.42
CA ILE A 83 8.82 -1.58 4.69
C ILE A 83 7.31 -1.86 4.87
N ILE A 84 6.73 -2.66 3.99
CA ILE A 84 5.29 -2.97 4.04
C ILE A 84 4.98 -4.02 5.10
N GLY A 85 5.91 -4.93 5.39
CA GLY A 85 5.75 -5.98 6.40
C GLY A 85 5.10 -7.27 5.88
N PHE A 86 5.11 -7.50 4.57
CA PHE A 86 4.63 -8.76 3.97
C PHE A 86 5.78 -9.56 3.39
N LYS A 87 5.55 -10.87 3.21
CA LYS A 87 6.54 -11.76 2.58
C LYS A 87 6.86 -11.33 1.15
N ASP A 88 8.09 -11.60 0.73
CA ASP A 88 8.60 -11.23 -0.60
C ASP A 88 7.69 -11.73 -1.74
N GLY A 89 7.06 -12.91 -1.60
CA GLY A 89 6.12 -13.44 -2.60
C GLY A 89 4.89 -12.56 -2.84
N VAL A 90 4.35 -11.93 -1.78
CA VAL A 90 3.21 -10.99 -1.87
C VAL A 90 3.64 -9.74 -2.64
N ILE A 91 4.80 -9.17 -2.29
CA ILE A 91 5.32 -7.97 -2.93
C ILE A 91 5.74 -8.21 -4.38
N LYS A 92 6.37 -9.36 -4.69
CA LYS A 92 6.68 -9.76 -6.06
C LYS A 92 5.40 -9.90 -6.90
N SER A 93 4.35 -10.51 -6.35
CA SER A 93 3.06 -10.59 -7.03
C SER A 93 2.50 -9.20 -7.31
N PHE A 94 2.60 -8.27 -6.35
CA PHE A 94 2.12 -6.89 -6.48
C PHE A 94 2.89 -6.12 -7.56
N ILE A 95 4.22 -6.22 -7.56
CA ILE A 95 5.08 -5.61 -8.58
C ILE A 95 4.73 -6.17 -9.97
N ASN A 96 4.48 -7.48 -10.11
CA ASN A 96 4.12 -8.07 -11.39
C ASN A 96 2.79 -7.53 -11.95
N VAL A 97 1.77 -7.32 -11.12
CA VAL A 97 0.52 -6.67 -11.55
C VAL A 97 0.81 -5.29 -12.12
N ILE A 98 1.63 -4.52 -11.42
CA ILE A 98 1.99 -3.16 -11.80
C ILE A 98 2.80 -3.13 -13.11
N ARG A 99 3.77 -4.04 -13.28
CA ARG A 99 4.62 -4.13 -14.47
C ARG A 99 3.86 -4.47 -15.74
N ASN A 100 2.73 -5.17 -15.63
CA ASN A 100 1.91 -5.54 -16.78
C ASN A 100 1.17 -4.34 -17.41
N TYR A 101 1.22 -3.16 -16.79
CA TYR A 101 0.63 -1.93 -17.32
C TYR A 101 1.61 -1.18 -18.23
N SER A 102 1.24 -0.99 -19.50
CA SER A 102 2.12 -0.47 -20.56
C SER A 102 2.67 0.95 -20.34
N ASN A 103 2.04 1.76 -19.48
CA ASN A 103 2.43 3.14 -19.19
C ASN A 103 2.72 3.38 -17.70
N ILE A 104 3.12 2.35 -16.97
CA ILE A 104 3.26 2.45 -15.52
C ILE A 104 4.23 3.56 -15.06
N ILE A 105 5.29 3.83 -15.82
CA ILE A 105 6.25 4.88 -15.46
C ILE A 105 5.60 6.27 -15.52
N ASP A 106 4.73 6.52 -16.49
CA ASP A 106 4.03 7.79 -16.62
C ASP A 106 2.95 7.96 -15.53
N VAL A 107 2.23 6.87 -15.21
CA VAL A 107 1.30 6.83 -14.07
C VAL A 107 2.06 7.09 -12.78
N LEU A 108 3.20 6.43 -12.56
CA LEU A 108 4.01 6.63 -11.36
C LEU A 108 4.55 8.07 -11.29
N ASN A 109 5.04 8.64 -12.39
CA ASN A 109 5.51 10.03 -12.41
C ASN A 109 4.41 11.03 -12.00
N SER A 110 3.17 10.80 -12.43
CA SER A 110 2.01 11.67 -12.14
C SER A 110 1.30 11.37 -10.80
N THR A 111 1.58 10.23 -10.17
CA THR A 111 0.98 9.85 -8.89
C THR A 111 1.84 10.33 -7.72
N GLU A 112 1.24 11.03 -6.77
CA GLU A 112 1.90 11.36 -5.50
C GLU A 112 1.86 10.15 -4.56
N ILE A 113 3.02 9.67 -4.11
CA ILE A 113 3.14 8.54 -3.18
C ILE A 113 4.07 8.99 -2.04
N LYS A 114 3.49 9.40 -0.92
CA LYS A 114 4.22 9.82 0.30
C LYS A 114 4.30 8.69 1.32
N SER A 115 3.33 7.78 1.29
CA SER A 115 3.18 6.72 2.27
C SER A 115 2.72 5.42 1.61
N ILE A 116 2.80 4.32 2.38
CA ILE A 116 2.30 3.02 1.94
C ILE A 116 0.81 3.08 1.59
N LYS A 117 0.03 3.96 2.25
CA LYS A 117 -1.42 4.07 2.01
C LYS A 117 -1.72 4.58 0.59
N ASP A 118 -0.85 5.43 0.04
CA ASP A 118 -1.00 6.01 -1.29
C ASP A 118 -0.79 4.97 -2.41
N ILE A 119 -0.23 3.80 -2.07
CA ILE A 119 -0.17 2.65 -2.99
C ILE A 119 -1.57 2.20 -3.40
N LEU A 120 -2.59 2.37 -2.53
CA LEU A 120 -3.97 2.06 -2.93
C LEU A 120 -4.44 2.98 -4.04
N SER A 121 -4.10 4.28 -3.98
CA SER A 121 -4.43 5.25 -5.03
C SER A 121 -3.80 4.88 -6.36
N LEU A 122 -2.54 4.42 -6.34
CA LEU A 122 -1.90 3.88 -7.54
C LEU A 122 -2.70 2.69 -8.09
N LEU A 123 -3.04 1.71 -7.26
CA LEU A 123 -3.83 0.56 -7.71
C LEU A 123 -5.21 0.95 -8.23
N LEU A 124 -5.91 1.86 -7.56
CA LEU A 124 -7.20 2.36 -8.04
C LEU A 124 -7.05 2.98 -9.44
N SER A 125 -6.00 3.78 -9.68
CA SER A 125 -5.75 4.36 -11.01
C SER A 125 -5.58 3.29 -12.10
N LEU A 126 -4.93 2.16 -11.77
CA LEU A 126 -4.73 1.03 -12.69
C LEU A 126 -6.02 0.22 -12.93
N PHE A 127 -6.99 0.31 -12.02
CA PHE A 127 -8.27 -0.42 -12.07
C PHE A 127 -9.46 0.51 -12.33
N ASN A 128 -9.26 1.57 -13.14
CA ASN A 128 -10.30 2.53 -13.54
C ASN A 128 -11.01 3.20 -12.35
N ASN A 129 -10.26 3.51 -11.30
CA ASN A 129 -10.74 4.08 -10.04
C ASN A 129 -11.85 3.28 -9.38
N ASN A 130 -11.87 1.96 -9.57
CA ASN A 130 -12.91 1.08 -9.07
C ASN A 130 -12.36 0.09 -8.03
N LEU A 131 -12.68 0.35 -6.76
CA LEU A 131 -12.26 -0.49 -5.63
C LEU A 131 -12.80 -1.93 -5.74
N ILE A 132 -14.01 -2.12 -6.27
CA ILE A 132 -14.61 -3.45 -6.45
C ILE A 132 -13.77 -4.28 -7.42
N ASN A 133 -13.23 -3.67 -8.48
CA ASN A 133 -12.36 -4.37 -9.42
C ASN A 133 -11.04 -4.78 -8.77
N VAL A 134 -10.43 -3.90 -7.96
CA VAL A 134 -9.21 -4.22 -7.18
C VAL A 134 -9.49 -5.40 -6.24
N VAL A 135 -10.61 -5.36 -5.50
CA VAL A 135 -11.00 -6.41 -4.57
C VAL A 135 -11.26 -7.74 -5.29
N LYS A 136 -12.06 -7.73 -6.37
CA LYS A 136 -12.36 -8.93 -7.17
C LYS A 136 -11.10 -9.56 -7.77
N TYR A 137 -10.17 -8.75 -8.23
CA TYR A 137 -8.90 -9.23 -8.77
C TYR A 137 -8.00 -9.87 -7.70
N SER A 138 -8.13 -9.44 -6.45
CA SER A 138 -7.17 -9.77 -5.40
C SER A 138 -7.63 -10.88 -4.45
N ILE A 139 -8.94 -11.15 -4.36
CA ILE A 139 -9.49 -12.21 -3.52
C ILE A 139 -8.93 -13.58 -3.87
N ASN A 140 -8.56 -14.36 -2.86
CA ASN A 140 -7.97 -15.69 -2.99
C ASN A 140 -6.67 -15.72 -3.81
N THR A 141 -5.97 -14.58 -3.87
CA THR A 141 -4.64 -14.47 -4.50
C THR A 141 -3.59 -14.11 -3.45
N LEU A 142 -2.32 -14.16 -3.82
CA LEU A 142 -1.22 -13.68 -2.98
C LEU A 142 -1.32 -12.19 -2.64
N LEU A 143 -2.12 -11.41 -3.38
CA LEU A 143 -2.31 -9.97 -3.16
C LEU A 143 -3.34 -9.66 -2.09
N GLU A 144 -4.24 -10.60 -1.81
CA GLU A 144 -5.34 -10.41 -0.87
C GLU A 144 -4.92 -9.72 0.44
N PRO A 145 -3.87 -10.19 1.16
CA PRO A 145 -3.47 -9.54 2.42
C PRO A 145 -2.97 -8.11 2.24
N LEU A 146 -2.24 -7.85 1.16
CA LEU A 146 -1.74 -6.50 0.87
C LEU A 146 -2.90 -5.55 0.58
N ILE A 147 -3.85 -5.95 -0.26
CA ILE A 147 -5.00 -5.10 -0.59
C ILE A 147 -5.88 -4.87 0.63
N ALA A 148 -6.11 -5.90 1.44
CA ALA A 148 -6.83 -5.74 2.70
C ALA A 148 -6.11 -4.77 3.64
N TYR A 149 -4.79 -4.87 3.77
CA TYR A 149 -3.98 -3.94 4.54
C TYR A 149 -4.10 -2.49 4.05
N LEU A 150 -4.01 -2.29 2.73
CA LEU A 150 -4.14 -0.97 2.12
C LEU A 150 -5.53 -0.38 2.37
N ILE A 151 -6.60 -1.17 2.17
CA ILE A 151 -7.99 -0.75 2.42
C ILE A 151 -8.20 -0.36 3.88
N ILE A 152 -7.79 -1.19 4.84
CA ILE A 152 -7.94 -0.92 6.27
C ILE A 152 -7.22 0.36 6.72
N ASN A 153 -6.11 0.70 6.07
CA ASN A 153 -5.30 1.85 6.43
C ASN A 153 -5.68 3.14 5.68
N PHE A 154 -6.35 3.01 4.53
CA PHE A 154 -6.78 4.13 3.69
C PHE A 154 -8.24 4.53 3.93
N ILE A 155 -9.15 3.55 4.04
CA ILE A 155 -10.58 3.78 4.20
C ILE A 155 -10.93 3.77 5.70
N PRO A 156 -11.69 4.75 6.20
CA PRO A 156 -12.23 4.71 7.56
C PRO A 156 -13.00 3.40 7.81
N GLY A 157 -12.81 2.81 8.99
CA GLY A 157 -13.43 1.55 9.37
C GLY A 157 -13.79 1.50 10.85
N ILE A 158 -14.49 0.44 11.24
CA ILE A 158 -14.87 0.16 12.62
C ILE A 158 -13.70 -0.45 13.35
N LYS A 159 -13.32 0.11 14.50
CA LYS A 159 -12.36 -0.50 15.42
C LYS A 159 -13.12 -1.22 16.54
N LEU A 160 -12.84 -2.49 16.72
CA LEU A 160 -13.41 -3.33 17.77
C LEU A 160 -12.59 -3.24 19.07
N PRO A 161 -13.18 -3.60 20.24
CA PRO A 161 -12.48 -3.56 21.53
C PRO A 161 -11.20 -4.40 21.60
N ASN A 162 -11.14 -5.51 20.85
CA ASN A 162 -9.95 -6.36 20.73
C ASN A 162 -8.85 -5.78 19.81
N GLY A 163 -9.04 -4.56 19.32
CA GLY A 163 -8.11 -3.87 18.41
C GLY A 163 -8.28 -4.23 16.93
N SER A 164 -9.15 -5.19 16.59
CA SER A 164 -9.46 -5.55 15.21
C SER A 164 -10.09 -4.37 14.46
N LYS A 165 -9.88 -4.30 13.15
CA LYS A 165 -10.45 -3.27 12.28
C LYS A 165 -11.26 -3.90 11.17
N ILE A 166 -12.39 -3.30 10.84
CA ILE A 166 -13.31 -3.79 9.80
C ILE A 166 -13.70 -2.62 8.91
N VAL A 167 -13.55 -2.77 7.59
CA VAL A 167 -14.11 -1.84 6.61
C VAL A 167 -15.33 -2.50 5.98
N ILE A 168 -16.44 -1.78 5.99
CA ILE A 168 -17.76 -2.26 5.56
C ILE A 168 -18.25 -1.36 4.42
N SER A 169 -19.05 -1.91 3.51
CA SER A 169 -19.88 -1.19 2.55
C SER A 169 -21.33 -1.65 2.62
N ASN A 170 -22.19 -1.01 1.83
CA ASN A 170 -23.59 -1.41 1.65
C ASN A 170 -23.73 -2.86 1.16
N GLU A 171 -22.69 -3.44 0.55
CA GLU A 171 -22.67 -4.82 0.05
C GLU A 171 -22.07 -5.82 1.04
N GLY A 172 -21.45 -5.34 2.12
CA GLY A 172 -20.92 -6.18 3.19
C GLY A 172 -19.52 -5.80 3.67
N VAL A 173 -18.84 -6.74 4.34
CA VAL A 173 -17.48 -6.51 4.85
C VAL A 173 -16.50 -6.58 3.68
N ILE A 174 -15.79 -5.49 3.41
CA ILE A 174 -14.79 -5.42 2.34
C ILE A 174 -13.45 -5.96 2.82
N ALA A 175 -13.03 -5.56 4.03
CA ALA A 175 -11.73 -5.93 4.57
C ALA A 175 -11.80 -6.08 6.08
N ILE A 176 -10.98 -6.99 6.62
CA ILE A 176 -10.82 -7.21 8.04
C ILE A 176 -9.33 -7.30 8.39
N ALA A 177 -8.96 -6.68 9.50
CA ALA A 177 -7.70 -6.88 10.20
C ALA A 177 -8.00 -7.45 11.58
N CYS A 178 -7.57 -8.68 11.85
CA CYS A 178 -7.71 -9.31 13.16
C CYS A 178 -6.33 -9.38 13.85
N SER A 179 -6.31 -9.31 15.17
CA SER A 179 -5.08 -9.59 15.92
C SER A 179 -4.70 -11.07 15.77
N PHE A 180 -3.44 -11.37 15.47
CA PHE A 180 -2.97 -12.77 15.37
C PHE A 180 -3.10 -13.54 16.69
N LYS A 181 -3.12 -12.84 17.82
CA LYS A 181 -3.29 -13.43 19.15
C LYS A 181 -4.75 -13.71 19.49
N ASP A 182 -5.69 -13.24 18.67
CA ASP A 182 -7.10 -13.52 18.87
C ASP A 182 -7.41 -14.94 18.39
N GLU A 183 -7.74 -15.84 19.32
CA GLU A 183 -8.18 -17.21 19.04
C GLU A 183 -9.43 -17.24 18.16
N HIS A 184 -10.17 -16.13 18.13
CA HIS A 184 -11.35 -15.96 17.29
C HIS A 184 -11.02 -15.34 15.94
N CYS A 185 -9.76 -15.09 15.59
CA CYS A 185 -9.45 -14.69 14.23
C CYS A 185 -9.83 -15.83 13.27
N PRO A 186 -10.82 -15.63 12.38
CA PRO A 186 -11.41 -16.70 11.58
C PRO A 186 -10.44 -17.34 10.56
N TYR A 187 -9.24 -16.79 10.42
CA TYR A 187 -8.29 -17.15 9.37
C TYR A 187 -6.91 -17.51 9.94
N GLY A 188 -6.92 -18.25 11.06
CA GLY A 188 -5.77 -18.56 11.90
C GLY A 188 -4.46 -18.94 11.19
N LYS A 189 -3.34 -18.64 11.86
CA LYS A 189 -1.94 -19.06 11.67
C LYS A 189 -1.29 -19.01 10.28
N ASP A 190 -2.02 -18.79 9.19
CA ASP A 190 -1.43 -18.83 7.86
C ASP A 190 -0.56 -17.60 7.61
N SER A 191 0.74 -17.84 7.60
CA SER A 191 1.78 -16.81 7.72
C SER A 191 1.84 -15.83 6.55
N ILE A 192 1.18 -16.11 5.42
CA ILE A 192 1.15 -15.22 4.26
C ILE A 192 0.25 -14.00 4.49
N TYR A 193 -0.77 -14.13 5.35
CA TYR A 193 -1.73 -13.06 5.63
C TYR A 193 -1.31 -12.16 6.78
N ARG A 194 -0.28 -12.57 7.53
CA ARG A 194 0.25 -11.84 8.67
C ARG A 194 1.20 -10.74 8.19
N ASN A 195 0.94 -9.52 8.65
CA ASN A 195 1.90 -8.44 8.54
C ASN A 195 2.89 -8.52 9.71
N SER A 196 4.19 -8.51 9.41
CA SER A 196 5.25 -8.61 10.43
C SER A 196 5.42 -7.35 11.26
N ASN A 197 5.00 -6.19 10.74
CA ASN A 197 5.26 -4.90 11.36
C ASN A 197 4.26 -4.61 12.49
N ASP A 198 3.01 -5.04 12.34
CA ASP A 198 1.95 -4.82 13.34
C ASP A 198 1.42 -6.12 13.97
N GLY A 199 1.72 -7.29 13.40
CA GLY A 199 1.26 -8.58 13.90
C GLY A 199 -0.23 -8.86 13.66
N PHE A 200 -0.90 -8.10 12.78
CA PHE A 200 -2.27 -8.37 12.36
C PHE A 200 -2.32 -9.30 11.15
N VAL A 201 -3.46 -9.96 10.98
CA VAL A 201 -3.79 -10.75 9.79
C VAL A 201 -4.84 -9.99 8.98
N TYR A 202 -4.55 -9.81 7.69
CA TYR A 202 -5.36 -9.01 6.77
C TYR A 202 -6.05 -9.88 5.73
N ARG A 203 -7.36 -9.70 5.54
CA ARG A 203 -8.18 -10.46 4.58
C ARG A 203 -9.20 -9.57 3.87
N LEU A 204 -9.49 -9.91 2.61
CA LEU A 204 -10.60 -9.32 1.86
C LEU A 204 -11.85 -10.17 2.04
N MET A 205 -13.00 -9.51 1.98
CA MET A 205 -14.35 -10.07 1.90
C MET A 205 -14.65 -11.26 2.82
N CYS A 206 -15.43 -10.99 3.86
CA CYS A 206 -16.27 -12.00 4.50
C CYS A 206 -17.70 -11.78 4.04
N ARG A 207 -18.39 -12.83 3.55
CA ARG A 207 -19.87 -12.79 3.54
C ARG A 207 -20.31 -12.49 4.98
N PHE A 208 -21.15 -11.46 5.14
CA PHE A 208 -21.59 -10.91 6.43
C PHE A 208 -22.09 -11.98 7.41
N ASP A 209 -22.63 -13.09 6.88
CA ASP A 209 -23.19 -14.21 7.61
C ASP A 209 -22.24 -14.82 8.66
N CYS A 210 -20.93 -14.85 8.40
CA CYS A 210 -19.97 -15.37 9.38
C CYS A 210 -19.77 -14.44 10.59
N ILE A 211 -19.83 -13.12 10.39
CA ILE A 211 -19.66 -12.13 11.45
C ILE A 211 -20.97 -11.96 12.23
N LYS A 212 -22.12 -11.94 11.55
CA LYS A 212 -23.45 -11.90 12.20
C LYS A 212 -23.64 -13.06 13.17
N ARG A 213 -23.40 -14.30 12.71
CA ARG A 213 -23.51 -15.50 13.57
C ARG A 213 -22.54 -15.50 14.74
N LYS A 214 -21.35 -14.92 14.59
CA LYS A 214 -20.29 -14.99 15.59
C LYS A 214 -20.39 -13.93 16.68
N TYR A 215 -20.85 -12.73 16.33
CA TYR A 215 -20.92 -11.60 17.27
C TYR A 215 -22.35 -11.18 17.61
N GLY A 216 -23.37 -11.91 17.15
CA GLY A 216 -24.78 -11.60 17.43
C GLY A 216 -25.19 -10.22 16.92
N ILE A 217 -24.60 -9.77 15.81
CA ILE A 217 -24.89 -8.46 15.24
C ILE A 217 -25.99 -8.63 14.20
N ASP A 218 -27.24 -8.49 14.64
CA ASP A 218 -28.39 -8.79 13.81
C ASP A 218 -28.61 -7.73 12.73
N ASP A 219 -28.33 -6.45 13.01
CA ASP A 219 -28.46 -5.35 12.06
C ASP A 219 -27.36 -4.29 12.25
N ILE A 220 -26.50 -4.12 11.24
CA ILE A 220 -25.67 -2.92 11.10
C ILE A 220 -26.21 -2.14 9.91
N ASN A 221 -26.90 -1.03 10.18
CA ASN A 221 -27.32 -0.09 9.15
C ASN A 221 -26.21 0.95 9.01
N ILE A 222 -25.32 0.78 8.03
CA ILE A 222 -24.20 1.70 7.82
C ILE A 222 -24.55 2.62 6.66
N ASN A 223 -24.91 3.86 6.97
CA ASN A 223 -24.96 4.92 5.97
C ASN A 223 -23.55 5.45 5.75
N ILE A 224 -22.86 4.95 4.73
CA ILE A 224 -21.55 5.49 4.32
C ILE A 224 -21.78 6.52 3.22
N ASN A 225 -21.76 7.79 3.59
CA ASN A 225 -21.68 8.88 2.61
C ASN A 225 -20.22 9.01 2.14
N ILE A 226 -19.85 8.30 1.07
CA ILE A 226 -18.59 8.54 0.39
C ILE A 226 -18.78 9.75 -0.53
N GLY A 227 -18.62 10.95 0.01
CA GLY A 227 -18.51 12.17 -0.78
C GLY A 227 -17.20 12.15 -1.56
N VAL A 228 -17.28 12.15 -2.89
CA VAL A 228 -16.14 12.35 -3.80
C VAL A 228 -15.77 13.83 -3.76
N ASN A 229 -15.20 14.32 -2.65
CA ASN A 229 -14.49 15.59 -2.57
C ASN A 229 -13.75 15.70 -1.21
N SER A 230 -12.42 15.55 -1.29
CA SER A 230 -11.30 16.00 -0.42
C SER A 230 -11.41 16.19 1.11
N HIS A 231 -12.56 16.04 1.75
CA HIS A 231 -12.70 16.07 3.21
C HIS A 231 -13.59 14.90 3.64
N PHE A 232 -12.95 13.81 4.09
CA PHE A 232 -13.65 12.68 4.69
C PHE A 232 -14.21 13.09 6.04
N ASN A 233 -15.48 13.47 6.07
CA ASN A 233 -16.23 13.69 7.29
C ASN A 233 -16.44 12.37 8.04
N SER A 234 -16.50 12.49 9.36
CA SER A 234 -16.69 11.42 10.34
C SER A 234 -17.81 10.44 9.98
N VAL A 235 -17.56 9.14 10.21
CA VAL A 235 -18.59 8.09 10.15
C VAL A 235 -19.19 7.95 11.55
N GLU A 236 -20.45 8.37 11.73
CA GLU A 236 -21.23 8.00 12.92
C GLU A 236 -21.91 6.64 12.67
N ILE A 237 -21.68 5.69 13.57
CA ILE A 237 -22.25 4.34 13.51
C ILE A 237 -23.21 4.20 14.69
N HIS A 238 -24.50 4.13 14.39
CA HIS A 238 -25.51 3.77 15.38
C HIS A 238 -25.64 2.25 15.43
N PHE A 239 -25.25 1.66 16.55
CA PHE A 239 -25.58 0.26 16.85
C PHE A 239 -27.05 0.20 17.28
N LEU A 240 -27.92 -0.34 16.42
CA LEU A 240 -29.26 -0.73 16.83
C LEU A 240 -29.17 -2.12 17.44
N ASN A 241 -29.11 -2.19 18.77
CA ASN A 241 -29.35 -3.44 19.50
C ASN A 241 -30.84 -3.81 19.38
N GLN A 242 -31.25 -4.41 18.27
CA GLN A 242 -32.48 -5.19 18.24
C GLN A 242 -32.12 -6.65 18.49
N ALA A 243 -32.09 -7.03 19.77
CA ALA A 243 -32.08 -8.42 20.17
C ALA A 243 -33.39 -9.07 19.72
N ARG A 244 -33.41 -9.67 18.51
CA ARG A 244 -34.46 -10.60 18.12
C ARG A 244 -33.91 -12.00 18.31
N LYS A 245 -34.37 -12.62 19.40
CA LYS A 245 -34.22 -14.05 19.71
C LYS A 245 -34.39 -14.88 18.44
N CYS A 246 -33.36 -15.65 18.11
CA CYS A 246 -33.50 -16.90 17.35
C CYS A 246 -33.99 -18.00 18.29
#